data_AF-A0A838UMU3-F1
#
_entry.id   AF-A0A838UMU3-F1
#
_cell.length_a   1.000
_cell.length_b   1.000
_cell.length_c   1.000
_cell.angle_alpha   90.00
_cell.angle_beta   90.00
_cell.angle_gamma   90.00
#
_symmetry.space_group_name_H-M   'P 1'
#
loop_
_entity.id
_entity.type
_entity.pdbx_description
1 polymer ?
#
loop_
_entity_poly.entity_id
_entity_poly.type
_entity_poly.pdbx_seq_one_letter_code
_entity_poly.pdbx_strand_id
1 'polypeptide(L)'
;MQTMVRIKPPVLALQNLWQTLTLTFFIGVVVGGLTLLGQGILPGSFSQIANSGAVWVVPAFFLASLTTSNTLAINAGIATLFGEVLGYYGFASFKYGLPDSYSFVALWLIIGLVFGPVFAIAGHWWRGEDAGHRNIAVALLGAVFIAEGIYLIAIVQYPIEGIGGIVIGLLIPLVMSRSNTERLYALLAILPAILLGVVGYLVISLISTRL
;
A
#
# COMPACT_ATOMS: atom_id res chain seq x y z
N MET A 1 13.38 39.00 -12.16
CA MET A 1 11.98 38.54 -12.18
C MET A 1 11.97 37.20 -12.89
N GLN A 2 12.20 36.10 -12.15
CA GLN A 2 12.25 34.75 -12.74
C GLN A 2 10.83 34.31 -13.05
N THR A 3 10.55 34.11 -14.34
CA THR A 3 9.31 33.52 -14.83
C THR A 3 9.21 32.11 -14.27
N MET A 4 8.37 31.89 -13.27
CA MET A 4 7.99 30.54 -12.85
C MET A 4 7.37 29.83 -14.05
N VAL A 5 8.14 28.94 -14.67
CA VAL A 5 7.64 28.04 -15.70
C VAL A 5 6.61 27.15 -15.02
N ARG A 6 5.33 27.46 -15.22
CA ARG A 6 4.22 26.67 -14.70
C ARG A 6 4.20 25.35 -15.47
N ILE A 7 4.94 24.36 -14.97
CA ILE A 7 4.93 23.00 -15.52
C ILE A 7 3.47 22.54 -15.53
N LYS A 8 2.91 22.33 -16.72
CA LYS A 8 1.55 21.81 -16.82
C LYS A 8 1.52 20.44 -16.14
N PRO A 9 0.53 20.18 -15.27
CA PRO A 9 0.39 18.86 -14.69
C PRO A 9 0.25 17.82 -15.81
N PRO A 10 0.75 16.59 -15.63
CA PRO A 10 0.65 15.54 -16.63
C PRO A 10 -0.82 15.29 -17.00
N VAL A 11 -1.07 14.79 -18.22
CA VAL A 11 -2.41 14.58 -18.79
C VAL A 11 -3.33 13.71 -17.90
N LEU A 12 -2.75 12.88 -17.03
CA LEU A 12 -3.44 11.97 -16.10
C LEU A 12 -3.52 12.51 -14.65
N ALA A 13 -3.20 13.78 -14.40
CA ALA A 13 -3.18 14.29 -13.03
C ALA A 13 -4.59 14.42 -12.43
N LEU A 14 -4.82 13.77 -11.30
CA LEU A 14 -6.04 13.90 -10.50
C LEU A 14 -6.03 15.26 -9.79
N GLN A 15 -6.92 16.15 -10.23
CA GLN A 15 -6.97 17.55 -9.81
C GLN A 15 -8.23 17.90 -9.00
N ASN A 16 -9.29 17.12 -9.15
CA ASN A 16 -10.58 17.32 -8.48
C ASN A 16 -10.81 16.22 -7.45
N LEU A 17 -11.26 16.60 -6.25
CA LEU A 17 -11.61 15.67 -5.17
C LEU A 17 -12.62 14.62 -5.62
N TRP A 18 -13.70 15.00 -6.30
CA TRP A 18 -14.74 14.06 -6.73
C TRP A 18 -14.22 13.04 -7.74
N GLN A 19 -13.40 13.48 -8.70
CA GLN A 19 -12.74 12.59 -9.66
C GLN A 19 -11.78 11.64 -8.96
N THR A 20 -11.00 12.17 -8.01
CA THR A 20 -10.04 11.40 -7.21
C THR A 20 -10.77 10.32 -6.42
N LEU A 21 -11.75 10.70 -5.61
CA LEU A 21 -12.52 9.76 -4.78
C LEU A 21 -13.20 8.70 -5.65
N THR A 22 -13.91 9.11 -6.70
CA THR A 22 -14.63 8.17 -7.56
C THR A 22 -13.69 7.18 -8.23
N LEU A 23 -12.66 7.66 -8.93
CA LEU A 23 -11.77 6.79 -9.70
C LEU A 23 -11.01 5.84 -8.78
N THR A 24 -10.41 6.37 -7.72
CA THR A 24 -9.56 5.56 -6.83
C THR A 24 -10.36 4.57 -6.00
N PHE A 25 -11.58 4.94 -5.58
CA PHE A 25 -12.50 4.01 -4.94
C PHE A 25 -12.87 2.84 -5.85
N PHE A 26 -13.32 3.11 -7.09
CA PHE A 26 -13.72 2.05 -8.01
C PHE A 26 -12.55 1.18 -8.46
N ILE A 27 -11.36 1.76 -8.66
CA ILE A 27 -10.15 0.96 -8.89
C ILE A 27 -9.87 0.08 -7.67
N GLY A 28 -9.98 0.62 -6.46
CA GLY A 28 -9.87 -0.15 -5.23
C GLY A 28 -10.85 -1.33 -5.18
N VAL A 29 -12.13 -1.10 -5.47
CA VAL A 29 -13.16 -2.18 -5.53
C VAL A 29 -12.75 -3.30 -6.50
N VAL A 30 -12.27 -2.93 -7.69
CA VAL A 30 -11.80 -3.90 -8.67
C VAL A 30 -10.58 -4.67 -8.14
N VAL A 31 -9.61 -3.97 -7.56
CA VAL A 31 -8.41 -4.60 -7.02
C VAL A 31 -8.75 -5.54 -5.86
N GLY A 32 -9.61 -5.15 -4.93
CA GLY A 32 -10.07 -6.01 -3.84
C GLY A 32 -10.77 -7.28 -4.35
N GLY A 33 -11.60 -7.17 -5.39
CA GLY A 33 -12.20 -8.33 -6.05
C GLY A 33 -11.16 -9.23 -6.74
N LEU A 34 -10.16 -8.65 -7.39
CA LEU A 34 -9.04 -9.39 -7.99
C LEU A 34 -8.17 -10.07 -6.93
N THR A 35 -7.98 -9.47 -5.76
CA THR A 35 -7.30 -10.08 -4.61
C THR A 35 -8.03 -11.34 -4.16
N LEU A 36 -9.36 -11.28 -3.99
CA LEU A 36 -10.16 -12.46 -3.64
C LEU A 36 -10.04 -13.56 -4.71
N LEU A 37 -10.12 -13.18 -5.98
CA LEU A 37 -9.97 -14.14 -7.09
C LEU A 37 -8.59 -14.78 -7.06
N GLY A 38 -7.53 -13.98 -6.94
CA GLY A 38 -6.14 -14.42 -6.88
C GLY A 38 -5.91 -15.37 -5.71
N GLN A 39 -6.39 -15.02 -4.52
CA GLN A 39 -6.30 -15.89 -3.35
C GLN A 39 -7.00 -17.24 -3.58
N GLY A 40 -8.13 -17.25 -4.30
CA GLY A 40 -8.89 -18.47 -4.58
C GLY A 40 -8.32 -19.38 -5.66
N ILE A 41 -7.55 -18.86 -6.63
CA ILE A 41 -7.06 -19.64 -7.78
C ILE A 41 -5.56 -19.94 -7.76
N LEU A 42 -4.76 -19.13 -7.05
CA LEU A 42 -3.32 -19.28 -7.04
C LEU A 42 -2.89 -20.41 -6.08
N PRO A 43 -1.90 -21.24 -6.45
CA PRO A 43 -1.46 -22.34 -5.61
C PRO A 43 -0.51 -21.88 -4.49
N GLY A 44 -0.59 -22.55 -3.33
CA GLY A 44 0.38 -22.43 -2.24
C GLY A 44 0.67 -20.99 -1.82
N SER A 45 1.96 -20.65 -1.74
CA SER A 45 2.45 -19.33 -1.32
C SER A 45 1.90 -18.16 -2.14
N PHE A 46 1.55 -18.37 -3.41
CA PHE A 46 1.01 -17.31 -4.26
C PHE A 46 -0.40 -16.87 -3.83
N SER A 47 -1.19 -17.77 -3.23
CA SER A 47 -2.48 -17.41 -2.63
C SER A 47 -2.29 -16.42 -1.47
N GLN A 48 -1.29 -16.65 -0.62
CA GLN A 48 -0.98 -15.78 0.50
C GLN A 48 -0.45 -14.41 0.04
N ILE A 49 0.43 -14.41 -0.97
CA ILE A 49 0.93 -13.16 -1.56
C ILE A 49 -0.20 -12.33 -2.16
N ALA A 50 -1.19 -12.96 -2.81
CA ALA A 50 -2.33 -12.24 -3.36
C ALA A 50 -3.12 -11.47 -2.30
N ASN A 51 -3.14 -11.95 -1.05
CA ASN A 51 -3.81 -11.32 0.07
C ASN A 51 -2.85 -10.89 1.19
N SER A 52 -1.76 -10.22 0.81
CA SER A 52 -0.75 -9.68 1.75
C SER A 52 -0.99 -8.20 2.05
N GLY A 53 -0.85 -7.80 3.32
CA GLY A 53 -1.04 -6.40 3.72
C GLY A 53 -0.11 -5.43 3.00
N ALA A 54 1.12 -5.85 2.68
CA ALA A 54 2.04 -5.04 1.89
C ALA A 54 1.56 -4.84 0.44
N VAL A 55 0.92 -5.85 -0.17
CA VAL A 55 0.37 -5.74 -1.53
C VAL A 55 -0.81 -4.77 -1.58
N TRP A 56 -1.66 -4.75 -0.55
CA TRP A 56 -2.83 -3.87 -0.50
C TRP A 56 -2.48 -2.37 -0.51
N VAL A 57 -1.32 -1.97 0.02
CA VAL A 57 -0.93 -0.54 0.01
C VAL A 57 -0.34 -0.07 -1.33
N VAL A 58 -0.03 -1.01 -2.24
CA VAL A 58 0.60 -0.71 -3.54
C VAL A 58 -0.32 0.13 -4.46
N PRO A 59 -1.61 -0.21 -4.65
CA PRO A 59 -2.51 0.61 -5.46
C PRO A 59 -2.71 2.01 -4.88
N ALA A 60 -2.85 2.13 -3.55
CA ALA A 60 -2.95 3.41 -2.87
C ALA A 60 -1.73 4.30 -3.15
N PHE A 61 -0.52 3.74 -3.08
CA PHE A 61 0.73 4.41 -3.44
C PHE A 61 0.71 4.89 -4.91
N PHE A 62 0.45 4.00 -5.87
CA PHE A 62 0.55 4.35 -7.28
C PHE A 62 -0.54 5.30 -7.74
N LEU A 63 -1.79 5.12 -7.30
CA LEU A 63 -2.89 6.03 -7.65
C LEU A 63 -2.67 7.43 -7.07
N ALA A 64 -2.16 7.52 -5.84
CA ALA A 64 -1.84 8.81 -5.23
C ALA A 64 -0.66 9.53 -5.89
N SER A 65 0.25 8.80 -6.54
CA SER A 65 1.34 9.37 -7.36
C SER A 65 0.84 10.23 -8.54
N LEU A 66 -0.43 10.08 -8.90
CA LEU A 66 -1.10 10.85 -9.96
C LEU A 66 -1.80 12.11 -9.44
N THR A 67 -1.82 12.36 -8.13
CA THR A 67 -2.53 13.51 -7.55
C THR A 67 -1.68 14.78 -7.55
N THR A 68 -2.33 15.94 -7.53
CA THR A 68 -1.63 17.25 -7.57
C THR A 68 -1.39 17.89 -6.19
N SER A 69 -1.89 17.29 -5.11
CA SER A 69 -1.66 17.80 -3.75
C SER A 69 -1.70 16.69 -2.70
N ASN A 70 -1.08 16.92 -1.55
CA ASN A 70 -1.13 16.01 -0.40
C ASN A 70 -2.57 15.71 0.04
N THR A 71 -3.46 16.69 0.02
CA THR A 71 -4.87 16.48 0.39
C THR A 71 -5.56 15.51 -0.57
N LEU A 72 -5.32 15.63 -1.87
CA LEU A 72 -5.84 14.69 -2.85
C LEU A 72 -5.21 13.30 -2.71
N ALA A 73 -3.90 13.24 -2.42
CA ALA A 73 -3.21 11.98 -2.14
C ALA A 73 -3.84 11.24 -0.95
N ILE A 74 -4.02 11.92 0.19
CA ILE A 74 -4.65 11.36 1.39
C ILE A 74 -6.03 10.77 1.07
N ASN A 75 -6.88 11.55 0.38
CA ASN A 75 -8.22 11.10 0.00
C ASN A 75 -8.18 9.93 -1.00
N ALA A 76 -7.25 9.95 -1.96
CA ALA A 76 -7.02 8.84 -2.88
C ALA A 76 -6.64 7.55 -2.14
N GLY A 77 -5.75 7.63 -1.15
CA GLY A 77 -5.32 6.48 -0.36
C GLY A 77 -6.46 5.86 0.44
N ILE A 78 -7.22 6.70 1.16
CA ILE A 78 -8.40 6.26 1.92
C ILE A 78 -9.42 5.62 1.00
N ALA A 79 -9.77 6.31 -0.10
CA ALA A 79 -10.76 5.82 -1.05
C ALA A 79 -10.32 4.49 -1.69
N THR A 80 -9.05 4.35 -2.05
CA THR A 80 -8.49 3.11 -2.62
C THR A 80 -8.63 1.96 -1.64
N LEU A 81 -8.11 2.09 -0.42
CA LEU A 81 -8.14 0.99 0.56
C LEU A 81 -9.57 0.67 1.02
N PHE A 82 -10.45 1.67 1.14
CA PHE A 82 -11.86 1.43 1.41
C PHE A 82 -12.52 0.66 0.27
N GLY A 83 -12.23 1.06 -0.98
CA GLY A 83 -12.65 0.35 -2.16
C GLY A 83 -12.19 -1.11 -2.14
N GLU A 84 -10.90 -1.36 -1.85
CA GLU A 84 -10.35 -2.72 -1.78
C GLU A 84 -11.03 -3.56 -0.71
N VAL A 85 -11.24 -3.03 0.50
CA VAL A 85 -11.91 -3.75 1.59
C VAL A 85 -13.34 -4.08 1.19
N LEU A 86 -14.09 -3.10 0.68
CA LEU A 86 -15.48 -3.32 0.27
C LEU A 86 -15.60 -4.22 -0.96
N GLY A 87 -14.66 -4.14 -1.90
CA GLY A 87 -14.57 -5.03 -3.05
C GLY A 87 -14.32 -6.45 -2.59
N TYR A 88 -13.25 -6.67 -1.84
CA TYR A 88 -12.87 -8.00 -1.34
C TYR A 88 -14.00 -8.64 -0.52
N TYR A 89 -14.47 -7.99 0.54
CA TYR A 89 -15.51 -8.56 1.40
C TYR A 89 -16.88 -8.57 0.74
N GLY A 90 -17.19 -7.61 -0.13
CA GLY A 90 -18.42 -7.60 -0.92
C GLY A 90 -18.49 -8.80 -1.86
N PHE A 91 -17.46 -9.01 -2.69
CA PHE A 91 -17.39 -10.16 -3.58
C PHE A 91 -17.31 -11.49 -2.81
N ALA A 92 -16.60 -11.53 -1.67
CA ALA A 92 -16.59 -12.69 -0.80
C ALA A 92 -18.00 -12.99 -0.28
N SER A 93 -18.75 -11.95 0.11
CA SER A 93 -20.12 -12.10 0.59
C SER A 93 -21.07 -12.62 -0.49
N PHE A 94 -20.93 -12.12 -1.71
CA PHE A 94 -21.71 -12.62 -2.86
C PHE A 94 -21.38 -14.08 -3.19
N LYS A 95 -20.10 -14.49 -3.07
CA LYS A 95 -19.65 -15.84 -3.44
C LYS A 95 -19.96 -16.88 -2.35
N TYR A 96 -19.78 -16.52 -1.08
CA TYR A 96 -19.80 -17.47 0.04
C TYR A 96 -20.94 -17.26 1.04
N GLY A 97 -21.73 -16.18 0.91
CA GLY A 97 -22.72 -15.76 1.92
C GLY A 97 -22.17 -14.67 2.85
N LEU A 98 -22.98 -14.16 3.79
CA LEU A 98 -22.61 -13.04 4.69
C LEU A 98 -21.22 -13.21 5.33
N PRO A 99 -20.49 -12.10 5.58
CA PRO A 99 -19.15 -12.19 6.16
C PRO A 99 -19.20 -12.77 7.57
N ASP A 100 -18.22 -13.62 7.88
CA ASP A 100 -18.13 -14.30 9.18
C ASP A 100 -17.96 -13.31 10.35
N SER A 101 -17.42 -12.10 10.10
CA SER A 101 -17.25 -11.07 11.14
C SER A 101 -17.24 -9.64 10.57
N TYR A 102 -18.27 -8.86 10.89
CA TYR A 102 -18.31 -7.41 10.61
C TYR A 102 -17.22 -6.63 11.37
N SER A 103 -16.81 -7.12 12.55
CA SER A 103 -15.73 -6.52 13.33
C SER A 103 -14.40 -6.62 12.59
N PHE A 104 -14.17 -7.71 11.85
CA PHE A 104 -12.97 -7.88 11.04
C PHE A 104 -12.96 -6.93 9.83
N VAL A 105 -14.10 -6.74 9.17
CA VAL A 105 -14.24 -5.73 8.10
C VAL A 105 -13.97 -4.33 8.65
N ALA A 106 -14.52 -3.99 9.82
CA ALA A 106 -14.29 -2.70 10.47
C ALA A 106 -12.82 -2.48 10.83
N LEU A 107 -12.12 -3.51 11.32
CA LEU A 107 -10.68 -3.46 11.58
C LEU A 107 -9.90 -3.06 10.32
N TRP A 108 -10.17 -3.70 9.18
CA TRP A 108 -9.47 -3.38 7.93
C TRP A 108 -9.79 -1.99 7.39
N LEU A 109 -11.02 -1.48 7.57
CA LEU A 109 -11.34 -0.09 7.26
C LEU A 109 -10.57 0.89 8.16
N ILE A 110 -10.42 0.60 9.45
CA ILE A 110 -9.62 1.42 10.38
C ILE A 110 -8.13 1.40 9.99
N ILE A 111 -7.58 0.23 9.66
CA ILE A 111 -6.23 0.09 9.12
C ILE A 111 -6.09 0.92 7.84
N GLY A 112 -7.10 0.90 6.96
CA GLY A 112 -7.16 1.71 5.75
C GLY A 112 -7.13 3.22 6.01
N LEU A 113 -7.77 3.70 7.08
CA LEU A 113 -7.71 5.11 7.50
C LEU A 113 -6.32 5.53 7.99
N VAL A 114 -5.52 4.60 8.50
CA VAL A 114 -4.16 4.88 9.00
C VAL A 114 -3.14 4.76 7.86
N PHE A 115 -3.11 3.62 7.20
CA PHE A 115 -2.09 3.32 6.20
C PHE A 115 -2.39 3.89 4.82
N GLY A 116 -3.67 4.12 4.49
CA GLY A 116 -4.07 4.77 3.23
C GLY A 116 -3.41 6.13 3.06
N PRO A 117 -3.54 7.07 4.01
CA PRO A 117 -2.84 8.35 3.97
C PRO A 117 -1.31 8.21 3.91
N VAL A 118 -0.72 7.31 4.71
CA VAL A 118 0.74 7.15 4.80
C VAL A 118 1.33 6.73 3.45
N PHE A 119 0.82 5.66 2.85
CA PHE A 119 1.34 5.15 1.58
C PHE A 119 0.91 6.01 0.39
N ALA A 120 -0.22 6.69 0.47
CA ALA A 120 -0.62 7.62 -0.58
C ALA A 120 0.23 8.89 -0.62
N ILE A 121 0.56 9.48 0.54
CA ILE A 121 1.51 10.60 0.61
C ILE A 121 2.87 10.15 0.07
N ALA A 122 3.35 8.98 0.48
CA ALA A 122 4.58 8.40 -0.06
C ALA A 122 4.50 8.29 -1.60
N GLY A 123 3.40 7.78 -2.14
CA GLY A 123 3.17 7.71 -3.58
C GLY A 123 3.24 9.07 -4.29
N HIS A 124 2.58 10.08 -3.72
CA HIS A 124 2.62 11.46 -4.22
C HIS A 124 4.04 12.03 -4.22
N TRP A 125 4.77 11.84 -3.11
CA TRP A 125 6.16 12.24 -2.94
C TRP A 125 7.13 11.57 -3.91
N TRP A 126 6.92 10.28 -4.21
CA TRP A 126 7.75 9.54 -5.15
C TRP A 126 7.76 10.16 -6.56
N ARG A 127 6.63 10.77 -6.98
CA ARG A 127 6.54 11.44 -8.28
C ARG A 127 7.27 12.79 -8.30
N GLY A 128 7.37 13.47 -7.17
CA GLY A 128 7.90 14.82 -7.02
C GLY A 128 9.40 14.98 -7.33
N GLU A 129 9.85 16.24 -7.29
CA GLU A 129 11.23 16.64 -7.62
C GLU A 129 12.18 16.58 -6.42
N ASP A 130 11.67 16.56 -5.19
CA ASP A 130 12.48 16.48 -3.98
C ASP A 130 13.03 15.06 -3.76
N ALA A 131 14.36 14.93 -3.70
CA ALA A 131 15.03 13.64 -3.54
C ALA A 131 14.82 13.01 -2.16
N GLY A 132 14.71 13.81 -1.10
CA GLY A 132 14.47 13.31 0.26
C GLY A 132 13.10 12.66 0.37
N HIS A 133 12.06 13.33 -0.14
CA HIS A 133 10.71 12.81 -0.24
C HIS A 133 10.65 11.50 -1.05
N ARG A 134 11.35 11.43 -2.19
CA ARG A 134 11.44 10.19 -2.97
C ARG A 134 12.10 9.04 -2.20
N ASN A 135 13.21 9.31 -1.52
CA ASN A 135 13.92 8.29 -0.75
C ASN A 135 13.04 7.75 0.39
N ILE A 136 12.33 8.62 1.11
CA ILE A 136 11.38 8.22 2.15
C ILE A 136 10.25 7.39 1.56
N ALA A 137 9.68 7.81 0.43
CA ALA A 137 8.57 7.12 -0.19
C ALA A 137 8.92 5.68 -0.60
N VAL A 138 10.06 5.52 -1.26
CA VAL A 138 10.57 4.22 -1.71
C VAL A 138 10.99 3.36 -0.52
N ALA A 139 11.56 3.96 0.52
CA ALA A 139 11.88 3.27 1.76
C ALA A 139 10.64 2.77 2.50
N LEU A 140 9.57 3.58 2.62
CA LEU A 140 8.32 3.15 3.26
C LEU A 140 7.70 1.97 2.52
N LEU A 141 7.64 2.04 1.18
CA LEU A 141 7.10 0.95 0.38
C LEU A 141 7.97 -0.31 0.46
N GLY A 142 9.30 -0.19 0.44
CA GLY A 142 10.18 -1.36 0.64
C GLY A 142 10.04 -1.96 2.05
N ALA A 143 9.97 -1.10 3.07
CA ALA A 143 9.93 -1.49 4.46
C ALA A 143 8.67 -2.27 4.85
N VAL A 144 7.51 -1.96 4.27
CA VAL A 144 6.26 -2.69 4.59
C VAL A 144 6.30 -4.14 4.10
N PHE A 145 6.92 -4.39 2.95
CA PHE A 145 7.16 -5.75 2.45
C PHE A 145 8.16 -6.52 3.32
N ILE A 146 9.25 -5.86 3.76
CA ILE A 146 10.22 -6.48 4.67
C ILE A 146 9.57 -6.76 6.02
N ALA A 147 8.82 -5.81 6.58
CA ALA A 147 8.13 -5.96 7.86
C ALA A 147 7.11 -7.09 7.84
N GLU A 148 6.32 -7.20 6.76
CA GLU A 148 5.42 -8.33 6.57
C GLU A 148 6.20 -9.63 6.46
N GLY A 149 7.31 -9.64 5.71
CA GLY A 149 8.12 -10.84 5.56
C GLY A 149 8.72 -11.33 6.87
N ILE A 150 9.20 -10.41 7.71
CA ILE A 150 9.65 -10.71 9.08
C ILE A 150 8.49 -11.29 9.91
N TYR A 151 7.31 -10.67 9.85
CA TYR A 151 6.13 -11.15 10.56
C TYR A 151 5.71 -12.57 10.12
N LEU A 152 5.73 -12.83 8.80
CA LEU A 152 5.40 -14.13 8.22
C LEU A 152 6.38 -15.22 8.67
N ILE A 153 7.69 -14.93 8.68
CA ILE A 153 8.71 -15.87 9.15
C ILE A 153 8.60 -16.10 10.66
N ALA A 154 8.53 -15.03 11.45
CA ALA A 154 8.73 -15.11 12.90
C ALA A 154 7.45 -15.50 13.65
N ILE A 155 6.27 -15.09 13.16
CA ILE A 155 5.00 -15.23 13.88
C ILE A 155 4.07 -16.21 13.18
N VAL A 156 3.86 -16.04 11.88
CA VAL A 156 2.89 -16.86 11.11
C VAL A 156 3.46 -18.22 10.70
N GLN A 157 4.80 -18.37 10.72
CA GLN A 157 5.52 -19.58 10.30
C GLN A 157 5.38 -19.90 8.80
N TYR A 158 5.36 -18.87 7.95
CA TYR A 158 5.34 -18.92 6.48
C TYR A 158 6.66 -18.39 5.90
N PRO A 159 7.75 -19.17 5.98
CA PRO A 159 9.09 -18.66 5.70
C PRO A 159 9.33 -18.36 4.21
N ILE A 160 8.73 -19.11 3.29
CA ILE A 160 8.94 -18.92 1.84
C ILE A 160 8.31 -17.60 1.40
N GLU A 161 7.08 -17.36 1.82
CA GLU A 161 6.33 -16.13 1.61
C GLU A 161 7.07 -14.94 2.21
N GLY A 162 7.56 -15.10 3.45
CA GLY A 162 8.27 -14.04 4.12
C GLY A 162 9.62 -13.69 3.49
N ILE A 163 10.38 -14.69 3.03
CA ILE A 163 11.60 -14.45 2.23
C ILE A 163 11.27 -13.72 0.94
N GLY A 164 10.19 -14.11 0.24
CA GLY A 164 9.72 -13.44 -0.96
C GLY A 164 9.40 -11.96 -0.71
N GLY A 165 8.68 -11.66 0.37
CA GLY A 165 8.40 -10.29 0.81
C GLY A 165 9.65 -9.47 1.08
N ILE A 166 10.63 -10.03 1.80
CA ILE A 166 11.91 -9.36 2.09
C ILE A 166 12.66 -9.07 0.79
N VAL A 167 12.73 -10.02 -0.14
CA VAL A 167 13.38 -9.83 -1.45
C VAL A 167 12.71 -8.71 -2.23
N ILE A 168 11.38 -8.70 -2.32
CA ILE A 168 10.62 -7.63 -2.99
C ILE A 168 10.92 -6.27 -2.33
N GLY A 169 10.89 -6.21 -0.99
CA GLY A 169 11.15 -4.99 -0.25
C GLY A 169 12.56 -4.42 -0.45
N LEU A 170 13.57 -5.28 -0.62
CA LEU A 170 14.94 -4.88 -0.95
C LEU A 170 15.09 -4.46 -2.42
N LEU A 171 14.32 -5.05 -3.34
CA LEU A 171 14.33 -4.69 -4.76
C LEU A 171 13.68 -3.33 -5.03
N ILE A 172 12.70 -2.91 -4.23
CA ILE A 172 11.99 -1.64 -4.40
C ILE A 172 12.94 -0.42 -4.47
N PRO A 173 13.86 -0.19 -3.49
CA PRO A 173 14.88 0.85 -3.60
C PRO A 173 15.76 0.75 -4.85
N LEU A 174 16.12 -0.46 -5.26
CA LEU A 174 17.02 -0.68 -6.39
C LEU A 174 16.37 -0.29 -7.73
N VAL A 175 15.07 -0.59 -7.87
CA VAL A 175 14.30 -0.36 -9.10
C VAL A 175 13.70 1.03 -9.16
N MET A 176 13.17 1.56 -8.05
CA MET A 176 12.35 2.77 -8.06
C MET A 176 13.12 4.08 -7.79
N SER A 177 14.34 4.01 -7.26
CA SER A 177 15.20 5.19 -7.05
C SER A 177 15.87 5.65 -8.35
N ARG A 178 16.04 6.97 -8.53
CA ARG A 178 16.49 7.54 -9.82
C ARG A 178 18.01 7.56 -9.99
N SER A 179 18.78 7.40 -8.91
CA SER A 179 20.25 7.43 -8.92
C SER A 179 20.85 6.48 -7.88
N ASN A 180 22.14 6.16 -7.99
CA ASN A 180 22.83 5.33 -7.00
C ASN A 180 22.84 5.97 -5.61
N THR A 181 22.94 7.29 -5.54
CA THR A 181 22.86 8.04 -4.28
C THR A 181 21.47 7.92 -3.64
N GLU A 182 20.40 8.04 -4.44
CA GLU A 182 19.03 7.81 -3.96
C GLU A 182 18.81 6.35 -3.53
N ARG A 183 19.39 5.37 -4.23
CA ARG A 183 19.34 3.96 -3.80
C ARG A 183 19.95 3.77 -2.41
N LEU A 184 21.14 4.33 -2.19
CA LEU A 184 21.81 4.25 -0.89
C LEU A 184 20.97 4.90 0.21
N TYR A 185 20.47 6.12 0.00
CA TYR A 185 19.67 6.81 1.00
C TYR A 185 18.32 6.15 1.26
N ALA A 186 17.66 5.61 0.23
CA ALA A 186 16.43 4.84 0.42
C ALA A 186 16.70 3.55 1.21
N LEU A 187 17.81 2.85 0.96
CA LEU A 187 18.22 1.69 1.75
C LEU A 187 18.59 2.04 3.20
N LEU A 188 19.14 3.23 3.46
CA LEU A 188 19.37 3.68 4.84
C LEU A 188 18.06 4.05 5.54
N ALA A 189 17.16 4.74 4.83
CA ALA A 189 15.86 5.14 5.35
C ALA A 189 14.90 3.95 5.58
N ILE A 190 15.16 2.80 4.94
CA ILE A 190 14.34 1.59 5.11
C ILE A 190 14.43 1.06 6.55
N LEU A 191 15.58 1.23 7.22
CA LEU A 191 15.84 0.64 8.54
C LEU A 191 14.86 1.13 9.62
N PRO A 192 14.68 2.45 9.86
CA PRO A 192 13.69 2.91 10.81
C PRO A 192 12.25 2.59 10.35
N ALA A 193 11.99 2.57 9.04
CA ALA A 193 10.67 2.24 8.50
C ALA A 193 10.29 0.76 8.73
N ILE A 194 11.26 -0.17 8.68
CA ILE A 194 11.04 -1.59 8.99
C ILE A 194 10.56 -1.73 10.44
N LEU A 195 11.20 -1.04 11.38
CA LEU A 195 10.81 -1.10 12.80
C LEU A 195 9.35 -0.66 12.99
N LEU A 196 8.96 0.45 12.35
CA LEU A 196 7.57 0.92 12.38
C LEU A 196 6.60 -0.09 11.76
N GLY A 197 6.97 -0.68 10.62
CA GLY A 197 6.18 -1.71 9.96
C GLY A 197 5.98 -2.95 10.84
N VAL A 198 7.05 -3.45 11.46
CA VAL A 198 7.00 -4.62 12.35
C VAL A 198 6.09 -4.33 13.55
N VAL A 199 6.21 -3.15 14.17
CA VAL A 199 5.30 -2.74 15.25
C VAL A 199 3.85 -2.70 14.76
N GLY A 200 3.59 -2.18 13.55
CA GLY A 200 2.27 -2.20 12.94
C GLY A 200 1.69 -3.61 12.83
N TYR A 201 2.44 -4.56 12.27
CA TYR A 201 2.01 -5.97 12.16
C TYR A 201 1.77 -6.62 13.52
N LEU A 202 2.59 -6.33 14.53
CA LEU A 202 2.39 -6.84 15.89
C LEU A 202 1.11 -6.30 16.52
N VAL A 203 0.81 -5.00 16.34
CA VAL A 203 -0.42 -4.38 16.82
C VAL A 203 -1.65 -4.98 16.13
N ILE A 204 -1.60 -5.14 14.80
CA ILE A 204 -2.67 -5.77 14.03
C ILE A 204 -2.91 -7.19 14.54
N SER A 205 -1.86 -8.00 14.67
CA SER A 205 -1.93 -9.38 15.17
C SER A 205 -2.55 -9.46 16.58
N LEU A 206 -2.14 -8.57 17.48
CA LEU A 206 -2.69 -8.49 18.84
C LEU A 206 -4.18 -8.14 18.86
N ILE A 207 -4.65 -7.27 17.96
CA ILE A 207 -6.07 -6.91 17.86
C ILE A 207 -6.86 -8.05 17.23
N SER A 208 -6.35 -8.63 16.15
CA SER A 208 -7.02 -9.70 15.41
C SER A 208 -7.27 -10.96 16.26
N THR A 209 -6.39 -11.27 17.22
CA THR A 209 -6.61 -12.41 18.15
C THR A 209 -7.74 -12.20 19.17
N ARG A 210 -8.34 -11.00 19.22
CA ARG A 210 -9.42 -10.63 20.14
C ARG A 210 -10.76 -10.40 19.45
N LEU A 211 -10.83 -10.55 18.13
CA LEU A 211 -12.02 -10.40 17.30
C LEU A 211 -12.57 -11.76 16.89
#